data_AF-A0A522YR28-F1
#
_entry.id   AF-A0A522YR28-F1
#
_cell.length_a   1.000
_cell.length_b   1.000
_cell.length_c   1.000
_cell.angle_alpha   90.00
_cell.angle_beta   90.00
_cell.angle_gamma   90.00
#
_symmetry.space_group_name_H-M   'P 1'
#
loop_
_entity.id
_entity.type
_entity.pdbx_description
1 polymer ?
#
loop_
_entity_poly.entity_id
_entity_poly.type
_entity_poly.pdbx_seq_one_letter_code
_entity_poly.pdbx_strand_id
1 'polypeptide(L)'
;MPLRLLLALALPLWAGSSPAGGGRGLTGPADPAFDPVLRRAEEHMPAWEAVESASVQVPARVIELGLNAKMYRCWKLRLTGDHGRKALAVFERLRSVQDTLKDLKARLSQDLVRYAASPKPDAELQKRIAEAAQGLDSLADSFEKSLDSAVRNGLLKPSGSGLSGGRRSLSPLMTKDDYTMVRDEETPECRTKK
;
A
#
# COMPACT_ATOMS: atom_id res chain seq x y z
N MET A 1 15.93 20.78 -19.18
CA MET A 1 15.88 20.96 -17.72
C MET A 1 14.98 19.90 -17.08
N PRO A 2 15.52 18.73 -16.71
CA PRO A 2 14.91 17.91 -15.66
C PRO A 2 15.99 17.22 -14.81
N LEU A 3 16.42 17.84 -13.70
CA LEU A 3 17.36 17.22 -12.75
C LEU A 3 17.17 17.75 -11.31
N ARG A 4 16.02 18.38 -11.04
CA ARG A 4 15.82 19.15 -9.80
C ARG A 4 14.97 18.47 -8.74
N LEU A 5 14.31 17.35 -9.04
CA LEU A 5 13.43 16.70 -8.06
C LEU A 5 14.05 15.52 -7.29
N LEU A 6 15.17 14.95 -7.77
CA LEU A 6 15.98 14.02 -6.98
C LEU A 6 16.71 14.71 -5.81
N LEU A 7 16.75 16.05 -5.78
CA LEU A 7 17.36 16.84 -4.71
C LEU A 7 16.44 17.09 -3.49
N ALA A 8 15.15 16.76 -3.56
CA ALA A 8 14.20 17.11 -2.50
C ALA A 8 14.10 16.07 -1.36
N LEU A 9 14.70 14.88 -1.52
CA LEU A 9 14.72 13.82 -0.50
C LEU A 9 16.04 13.74 0.30
N ALA A 10 16.97 14.67 0.08
CA ALA A 10 18.21 14.75 0.84
C ALA A 10 18.52 16.21 1.22
N LEU A 11 18.18 16.57 2.46
CA LEU A 11 18.69 17.77 3.13
C LEU A 11 19.40 17.33 4.42
N PRO A 12 20.38 18.11 4.93
CA PRO A 12 21.77 17.73 4.83
C PRO A 12 22.44 17.67 6.19
N LEU A 13 23.12 16.58 6.52
CA LEU A 13 24.00 16.53 7.69
C LEU A 13 25.19 15.61 7.36
N TRP A 14 26.20 16.17 6.70
CA TRP A 14 27.57 16.23 7.21
C TRP A 14 28.52 16.74 6.13
N ALA A 15 29.06 17.93 6.41
CA ALA A 15 30.33 18.36 5.86
C ALA A 15 31.42 17.46 6.46
N GLY A 16 32.07 16.68 5.60
CA GLY A 16 33.19 15.81 5.95
C GLY A 16 34.01 15.57 4.69
N SER A 17 34.99 16.43 4.49
CA SER A 17 36.00 16.37 3.43
C SER A 17 36.74 15.03 3.39
N SER A 18 36.73 14.34 2.24
CA SER A 18 37.83 13.48 1.78
C SER A 18 37.78 13.28 0.25
N PRO A 19 38.91 13.43 -0.46
CA PRO A 19 38.96 13.35 -1.93
C PRO A 19 39.54 12.00 -2.37
N ALA A 20 38.70 11.04 -2.75
CA ALA A 20 39.03 9.90 -3.62
C ALA A 20 37.87 8.88 -3.56
N GLY A 21 36.92 9.03 -4.46
CA GLY A 21 35.77 8.14 -4.54
C GLY A 21 34.89 8.63 -5.67
N GLY A 22 35.27 8.27 -6.89
CA GLY A 22 34.52 8.58 -8.11
C GLY A 22 33.20 7.84 -8.14
N GLY A 23 32.25 8.24 -7.29
CA GLY A 23 30.84 7.96 -7.50
C GLY A 23 30.41 8.64 -8.79
N ARG A 24 29.46 8.03 -9.50
CA ARG A 24 28.78 8.66 -10.61
C ARG A 24 28.22 9.97 -10.04
N GLY A 25 28.79 11.12 -10.42
CA GLY A 25 28.13 12.39 -10.18
C GLY A 25 26.71 12.25 -10.70
N LEU A 26 25.72 12.84 -10.02
CA LEU A 26 24.27 12.75 -10.29
C LEU A 26 23.85 13.23 -11.72
N THR A 27 24.81 13.37 -12.62
CA THR A 27 24.78 13.84 -14.01
C THR A 27 25.51 12.92 -15.00
N GLY A 28 26.06 11.78 -14.57
CA GLY A 28 26.70 10.82 -15.47
C GLY A 28 25.64 10.11 -16.33
N PRO A 29 25.84 9.97 -17.66
CA PRO A 29 24.80 9.45 -18.55
C PRO A 29 24.41 8.06 -18.07
N ALA A 30 23.13 7.83 -17.77
CA ALA A 30 22.58 6.51 -17.47
C ALA A 30 23.02 5.52 -18.55
N ASP A 31 23.14 4.23 -18.20
CA ASP A 31 23.36 3.22 -19.24
C ASP A 31 22.19 3.33 -20.24
N PRO A 32 22.42 3.66 -21.52
CA PRO A 32 21.33 3.94 -22.47
C PRO A 32 20.41 2.74 -22.67
N ALA A 33 20.87 1.52 -22.38
CA ALA A 33 20.02 0.32 -22.39
C ALA A 33 19.09 0.24 -21.16
N PHE A 34 19.47 0.86 -20.05
CA PHE A 34 18.72 0.83 -18.79
C PHE A 34 17.88 2.10 -18.53
N ASP A 35 18.16 3.19 -19.25
CA ASP A 35 17.41 4.45 -19.19
C ASP A 35 15.88 4.28 -19.32
N PRO A 36 15.33 3.40 -20.20
CA PRO A 36 13.89 3.18 -20.27
C PRO A 36 13.29 2.65 -18.97
N VAL A 37 14.03 1.84 -18.20
CA VAL A 37 13.57 1.28 -16.91
C VAL A 37 13.53 2.38 -15.86
N LEU A 38 14.55 3.23 -15.81
CA LEU A 38 14.61 4.37 -14.89
C LEU A 38 13.48 5.37 -15.17
N ARG A 39 13.28 5.72 -16.45
CA ARG A 39 12.18 6.60 -16.87
C ARG A 39 10.82 6.04 -16.50
N ARG A 40 10.58 4.75 -16.75
CA ARG A 40 9.33 4.09 -16.35
C ARG A 40 9.10 4.19 -14.84
N ALA A 41 10.14 3.94 -14.04
CA ALA A 41 10.04 4.04 -12.59
C ALA A 41 9.73 5.47 -12.12
N GLU A 42 10.31 6.49 -12.76
CA GLU A 42 9.99 7.89 -12.49
C GLU A 42 8.56 8.26 -12.90
N GLU A 43 8.14 7.86 -14.10
CA GLU A 43 6.81 8.13 -14.64
C GLU A 43 5.70 7.47 -13.80
N HIS A 44 5.97 6.27 -13.24
CA HIS A 44 4.98 5.50 -12.47
C HIS A 44 5.03 5.76 -10.95
N MET A 45 6.07 6.43 -10.44
CA MET A 45 6.20 6.74 -9.01
C MET A 45 4.94 7.40 -8.39
N PRO A 46 4.29 8.39 -9.06
CA PRO A 46 3.07 9.01 -8.52
C PRO A 46 1.89 8.03 -8.44
N ALA A 47 1.80 7.07 -9.36
CA ALA A 47 0.74 6.06 -9.35
C ALA A 47 0.92 5.08 -8.18
N TRP A 48 2.15 4.62 -7.94
CA TRP A 48 2.47 3.77 -6.79
C TRP A 48 2.24 4.51 -5.47
N GLU A 49 2.59 5.81 -5.40
CA GLU A 49 2.28 6.68 -4.26
C GLU A 49 0.79 6.87 -4.03
N ALA A 50 -0.01 6.96 -5.09
CA ALA A 50 -1.47 7.06 -4.95
C ALA A 50 -2.06 5.79 -4.31
N VAL A 51 -1.53 4.60 -4.64
CA VAL A 51 -1.96 3.33 -4.03
C VAL A 51 -1.47 3.23 -2.58
N GLU A 52 -0.21 3.60 -2.31
CA GLU A 52 0.35 3.62 -0.94
C GLU A 52 -0.41 4.60 -0.03
N SER A 53 -0.71 5.79 -0.53
CA SER A 53 -1.36 6.87 0.22
C SER A 53 -2.88 6.75 0.27
N ALA A 54 -3.47 5.79 -0.45
CA ALA A 54 -4.88 5.48 -0.29
C ALA A 54 -5.13 5.08 1.17
N SER A 55 -5.87 5.93 1.87
CA SER A 55 -6.29 5.71 3.23
C SER A 55 -7.33 4.60 3.23
N VAL A 56 -6.87 3.36 3.33
CA VAL A 56 -7.77 2.23 3.50
C VAL A 56 -8.27 2.28 4.94
N GLN A 57 -9.23 3.18 5.17
CA GLN A 57 -9.88 3.38 6.45
C GLN A 57 -10.81 2.21 6.68
N VAL A 58 -10.23 1.23 7.34
CA VAL A 58 -10.95 0.42 8.30
C VAL A 58 -11.81 1.38 9.14
N PRO A 59 -13.15 1.40 9.04
CA PRO A 59 -13.93 2.06 10.05
C PRO A 59 -13.59 1.29 11.31
N ALA A 60 -12.96 1.98 12.24
CA ALA A 60 -12.57 1.42 13.52
C ALA A 60 -13.79 0.71 14.14
N ARG A 61 -15.01 1.21 13.96
CA ARG A 61 -16.22 0.53 14.47
C ARG A 61 -16.65 -0.77 13.77
N VAL A 62 -16.07 -1.14 12.63
CA VAL A 62 -16.39 -2.41 11.92
C VAL A 62 -15.26 -3.45 12.11
N ILE A 63 -14.06 -3.02 12.50
CA ILE A 63 -12.88 -3.90 12.72
C ILE A 63 -12.30 -3.83 14.15
N GLU A 64 -12.47 -2.74 14.91
CA GLU A 64 -12.33 -2.73 16.39
C GLU A 64 -13.34 -3.67 17.04
N LEU A 65 -14.47 -3.86 16.35
CA LEU A 65 -15.43 -4.88 16.70
C LEU A 65 -14.88 -6.30 16.34
N GLY A 66 -13.99 -6.43 15.37
CA GLY A 66 -13.47 -7.73 14.93
C GLY A 66 -14.56 -8.66 14.39
N LEU A 67 -14.19 -9.91 14.06
CA LEU A 67 -15.16 -10.97 13.72
C LEU A 67 -16.17 -11.22 14.86
N ASN A 68 -15.85 -10.77 16.08
CA ASN A 68 -16.56 -10.98 17.32
C ASN A 68 -16.36 -9.77 18.25
N ALA A 69 -17.41 -8.94 18.36
CA ALA A 69 -17.28 -7.63 18.97
C ALA A 69 -18.11 -7.45 20.22
N LYS A 70 -17.50 -7.38 21.41
CA LYS A 70 -18.29 -7.14 22.64
C LYS A 70 -18.96 -5.77 22.60
N MET A 71 -20.26 -5.77 22.32
CA MET A 71 -21.13 -4.60 22.31
C MET A 71 -21.76 -4.40 23.69
N TYR A 72 -22.16 -5.50 24.33
CA TYR A 72 -22.69 -5.54 25.68
C TYR A 72 -21.99 -6.64 26.46
N ARG A 73 -22.09 -6.61 27.80
CA ARG A 73 -21.38 -7.54 28.72
C ARG A 73 -21.36 -8.99 28.23
N CYS A 74 -22.50 -9.46 27.73
CA CYS A 74 -22.68 -10.83 27.23
C CYS A 74 -23.09 -10.93 25.76
N TRP A 75 -23.03 -9.85 24.98
CA TRP A 75 -23.44 -9.88 23.59
C TRP A 75 -22.35 -9.33 22.68
N LYS A 76 -22.01 -10.12 21.67
CA LYS A 76 -21.06 -9.79 20.62
C LYS A 76 -21.73 -9.60 19.27
N LEU A 77 -21.35 -8.56 18.54
CA LEU A 77 -21.71 -8.42 17.14
C LEU A 77 -20.86 -9.42 16.34
N ARG A 78 -21.50 -10.26 15.55
CA ARG A 78 -20.85 -11.26 14.69
C ARG A 78 -21.20 -10.98 13.23
N LEU A 79 -20.20 -11.09 12.37
CA LEU A 79 -20.39 -11.08 10.93
C LEU A 79 -21.02 -12.42 10.51
N THR A 80 -22.26 -12.39 10.04
CA THR A 80 -23.01 -13.60 9.68
C THR A 80 -23.50 -13.62 8.25
N GLY A 81 -23.63 -12.45 7.61
CA GLY A 81 -23.96 -12.37 6.19
C GLY A 81 -22.78 -12.77 5.31
N ASP A 82 -23.07 -13.45 4.20
CA ASP A 82 -22.07 -13.76 3.17
C ASP A 82 -21.51 -12.49 2.53
N HIS A 83 -22.30 -11.42 2.46
CA HIS A 83 -21.91 -10.15 1.90
C HIS A 83 -20.85 -9.45 2.78
N GLY A 84 -21.09 -9.33 4.09
CA GLY A 84 -20.11 -8.79 5.03
C GLY A 84 -18.78 -9.55 5.00
N ARG A 85 -18.83 -10.89 4.95
CA ARG A 85 -17.62 -11.73 4.90
C ARG A 85 -16.81 -11.47 3.63
N LYS A 86 -17.49 -11.33 2.49
CA LYS A 86 -16.85 -10.97 1.20
C LYS A 86 -16.23 -9.58 1.27
N ALA A 87 -16.92 -8.60 1.83
CA ALA A 87 -16.39 -7.24 1.96
C ALA A 87 -15.15 -7.19 2.87
N LEU A 88 -15.14 -7.92 3.99
CA LEU A 88 -13.97 -8.04 4.87
C LEU A 88 -12.79 -8.69 4.14
N ALA A 89 -13.00 -9.81 3.44
CA ALA A 89 -11.94 -10.51 2.71
C ALA A 89 -11.32 -9.64 1.61
N VAL A 90 -12.15 -8.89 0.87
CA VAL A 90 -11.68 -7.93 -0.14
C VAL A 90 -10.86 -6.82 0.52
N PHE A 91 -11.31 -6.32 1.66
CA PHE A 91 -10.61 -5.29 2.41
C PHE A 91 -9.22 -5.75 2.88
N GLU A 92 -9.13 -6.94 3.50
CA GLU A 92 -7.87 -7.54 3.93
C GLU A 92 -6.90 -7.73 2.76
N ARG A 93 -7.43 -8.17 1.60
CA ARG A 93 -6.63 -8.31 0.38
C ARG A 93 -6.08 -6.98 -0.10
N LEU A 94 -6.90 -5.92 -0.15
CA LEU A 94 -6.44 -4.58 -0.55
C LEU A 94 -5.33 -4.06 0.37
N ARG A 95 -5.48 -4.26 1.69
CA ARG A 95 -4.46 -3.90 2.67
C ARG A 95 -3.16 -4.69 2.48
N SER A 96 -3.26 -6.01 2.30
CA SER A 96 -2.09 -6.86 2.05
C SER A 96 -1.34 -6.44 0.77
N VAL A 97 -2.06 -6.06 -0.28
CA VAL A 97 -1.45 -5.54 -1.52
C VAL A 97 -0.77 -4.20 -1.26
N GLN A 98 -1.36 -3.28 -0.49
CA GLN A 98 -0.71 -2.02 -0.11
C GLN A 98 0.57 -2.23 0.70
N ASP A 99 0.53 -3.11 1.71
CA ASP A 99 1.70 -3.40 2.54
C ASP A 99 2.84 -3.97 1.68
N THR A 100 2.51 -4.90 0.77
CA THR A 100 3.48 -5.47 -0.18
C THR A 100 4.04 -4.40 -1.14
N LEU A 101 3.18 -3.50 -1.64
CA LEU A 101 3.58 -2.41 -2.52
C LEU A 101 4.53 -1.44 -1.81
N LYS A 102 4.24 -1.09 -0.56
CA LYS A 102 5.08 -0.23 0.27
C LYS A 102 6.47 -0.84 0.49
N ASP A 103 6.52 -2.12 0.85
CA ASP A 103 7.78 -2.83 1.05
C ASP A 103 8.61 -2.91 -0.23
N LEU A 104 7.97 -3.23 -1.36
CA LEU A 104 8.66 -3.32 -2.65
C LEU A 104 9.16 -1.96 -3.14
N LYS A 105 8.38 -0.90 -2.93
CA LYS A 105 8.77 0.48 -3.28
C LYS A 105 9.95 0.95 -2.44
N ALA A 106 9.97 0.64 -1.14
CA ALA A 106 11.10 0.96 -0.28
C ALA A 106 12.39 0.27 -0.77
N ARG A 107 12.30 -1.00 -1.17
CA ARG A 107 13.43 -1.73 -1.77
C ARG A 107 13.88 -1.13 -3.09
N LEU A 108 12.95 -0.83 -4.00
CA LEU A 108 13.26 -0.16 -5.27
C LEU A 108 13.97 1.19 -5.03
N SER A 109 13.50 1.99 -4.07
CA SER A 109 14.12 3.28 -3.73
C SER A 109 15.56 3.10 -3.26
N GLN A 110 15.83 2.10 -2.43
CA GLN A 110 17.19 1.77 -1.97
C GLN A 110 18.07 1.31 -3.14
N ASP A 111 17.56 0.47 -4.03
CA ASP A 111 18.31 -0.04 -5.17
C ASP A 111 18.58 1.04 -6.22
N LEU A 112 17.66 2.00 -6.42
CA LEU A 112 17.88 3.19 -7.24
C LEU A 112 18.98 4.10 -6.66
N VAL A 113 19.01 4.29 -5.33
CA VAL A 113 20.10 5.03 -4.66
C VAL A 113 21.44 4.32 -4.85
N ARG A 114 21.48 2.99 -4.71
CA ARG A 114 22.69 2.17 -4.97
C ARG A 114 23.13 2.28 -6.43
N TYR A 115 22.20 2.24 -7.36
CA TYR A 115 22.46 2.39 -8.79
C TYR A 115 23.07 3.77 -9.09
N ALA A 116 22.53 4.83 -8.50
CA ALA A 116 23.05 6.19 -8.65
C ALA A 116 24.44 6.38 -8.03
N ALA A 117 24.70 5.74 -6.88
CA ALA A 117 25.99 5.81 -6.20
C ALA A 117 27.10 5.00 -6.90
N SER A 118 26.74 3.96 -7.66
CA SER A 118 27.71 3.09 -8.33
C SER A 118 28.20 3.66 -9.67
N PRO A 119 29.52 3.79 -9.90
CA PRO A 119 30.06 4.21 -11.19
C PRO A 119 29.89 3.15 -12.29
N LYS A 120 29.74 1.88 -11.91
CA LYS A 120 29.44 0.74 -12.80
C LYS A 120 28.46 -0.19 -12.08
N PRO A 121 27.15 0.05 -12.16
CA PRO A 121 26.14 -0.83 -11.56
C PRO A 121 26.23 -2.21 -12.22
N ASP A 122 26.17 -3.25 -11.40
CA ASP A 122 26.18 -4.64 -11.86
C ASP A 122 24.83 -5.02 -12.49
N ALA A 123 24.88 -5.99 -13.40
CA ALA A 123 23.69 -6.47 -14.11
C ALA A 123 22.62 -7.04 -13.15
N GLU A 124 23.05 -7.56 -12.00
CA GLU A 124 22.17 -8.10 -10.97
C GLU A 124 21.36 -6.99 -10.27
N LEU A 125 21.96 -5.83 -9.96
CA LEU A 125 21.22 -4.68 -9.44
C LEU A 125 20.25 -4.11 -10.47
N GLN A 126 20.68 -4.00 -11.74
CA GLN A 126 19.80 -3.57 -12.83
C GLN A 126 18.58 -4.49 -12.97
N LYS A 127 18.80 -5.81 -12.91
CA LYS A 127 17.74 -6.81 -12.94
C LYS A 127 16.77 -6.65 -11.77
N ARG A 128 17.27 -6.47 -10.55
CA ARG A 128 16.43 -6.26 -9.34
C ARG A 128 15.55 -5.02 -9.46
N ILE A 129 16.10 -3.92 -9.97
CA ILE A 129 15.34 -2.68 -10.20
C ILE A 129 14.24 -2.91 -11.24
N ALA A 130 14.55 -3.58 -12.35
CA ALA A 130 13.57 -3.89 -13.39
C ALA A 130 12.44 -4.81 -12.88
N GLU A 131 12.80 -5.85 -12.13
CA GLU A 131 11.83 -6.77 -11.51
C GLU A 131 10.97 -6.08 -10.44
N ALA A 132 11.57 -5.22 -9.62
CA ALA A 132 10.83 -4.45 -8.62
C ALA A 132 9.86 -3.44 -9.27
N ALA A 133 10.28 -2.74 -10.32
CA ALA A 133 9.40 -1.84 -11.07
C ALA A 133 8.23 -2.59 -11.72
N GLN A 134 8.48 -3.74 -12.36
CA GLN A 134 7.43 -4.58 -12.93
C GLN A 134 6.50 -5.16 -11.84
N GLY A 135 7.06 -5.56 -10.70
CA GLY A 135 6.29 -6.04 -9.55
C GLY A 135 5.36 -4.96 -8.99
N LEU A 136 5.84 -3.72 -8.86
CA LEU A 136 5.03 -2.59 -8.41
C LEU A 136 3.88 -2.30 -9.36
N ASP A 137 4.11 -2.34 -10.67
CA ASP A 137 3.05 -2.18 -11.67
C ASP A 137 1.98 -3.25 -11.54
N SER A 138 2.39 -4.52 -11.39
CA SER A 138 1.46 -5.64 -11.20
C SER A 138 0.63 -5.50 -9.91
N LEU A 139 1.26 -5.05 -8.81
CA LEU A 139 0.58 -4.83 -7.54
C LEU A 139 -0.41 -3.65 -7.62
N ALA A 140 -0.02 -2.55 -8.26
CA ALA A 140 -0.88 -1.39 -8.46
C ALA A 140 -2.10 -1.74 -9.33
N ASP A 141 -1.90 -2.46 -10.43
CA ASP A 141 -2.98 -2.95 -11.30
C ASP A 141 -3.92 -3.91 -10.57
N SER A 142 -3.36 -4.83 -9.77
CA SER A 142 -4.13 -5.77 -8.96
C SER A 142 -4.98 -5.05 -7.91
N PHE A 143 -4.43 -4.00 -7.28
CA PHE A 143 -5.13 -3.16 -6.33
C PHE A 143 -6.32 -2.45 -7.00
N GLU A 144 -6.09 -1.74 -8.11
CA GLU A 144 -7.15 -1.00 -8.81
C GLU A 144 -8.25 -1.95 -9.35
N LYS A 145 -7.88 -3.10 -9.93
CA LYS A 145 -8.86 -4.12 -10.37
C LYS A 145 -9.69 -4.67 -9.21
N SER A 146 -9.05 -4.95 -8.07
CA SER A 146 -9.73 -5.44 -6.89
C SER A 146 -10.68 -4.39 -6.31
N LEU A 147 -10.23 -3.13 -6.27
CA LEU A 147 -11.04 -1.99 -5.84
C LEU A 147 -12.25 -1.80 -6.74
N ASP A 148 -12.05 -1.70 -8.06
CA ASP A 148 -13.13 -1.53 -9.03
C ASP A 148 -14.16 -2.65 -8.96
N SER A 149 -13.71 -3.89 -8.77
CA SER A 149 -14.59 -5.03 -8.58
C SER A 149 -15.39 -4.88 -7.28
N ALA A 150 -14.73 -4.49 -6.19
CA ALA A 150 -15.38 -4.30 -4.90
C ALA A 150 -16.45 -3.21 -4.92
N VAL A 151 -16.17 -2.09 -5.59
CA VAL A 151 -17.11 -0.97 -5.74
C VAL A 151 -18.29 -1.37 -6.61
N ARG A 152 -18.05 -2.03 -7.76
CA ARG A 152 -19.12 -2.52 -8.65
C ARG A 152 -20.04 -3.52 -7.96
N ASN A 153 -19.49 -4.35 -7.08
CA ASN A 153 -20.26 -5.33 -6.31
C ASN A 153 -20.88 -4.76 -5.01
N GLY A 154 -20.76 -3.46 -4.77
CA GLY A 154 -21.33 -2.81 -3.59
C GLY A 154 -20.70 -3.23 -2.27
N LEU A 155 -19.48 -3.77 -2.28
CA LEU A 155 -18.77 -4.22 -1.08
C LEU A 155 -18.02 -3.09 -0.39
N LEU A 156 -17.54 -2.12 -1.17
CA LEU A 156 -16.78 -0.97 -0.69
C LEU A 156 -17.36 0.32 -1.25
N LYS A 157 -17.31 1.37 -0.45
CA LYS A 157 -17.63 2.74 -0.85
C LYS A 157 -16.34 3.57 -0.79
N PRO A 158 -15.83 4.06 -1.93
CA PRO A 158 -14.78 5.06 -1.92
C PRO A 158 -15.37 6.38 -1.42
N SER A 159 -14.66 7.03 -0.53
CA SER A 159 -14.96 8.36 0.02
C SER A 159 -13.72 9.23 -0.12
N GLY A 160 -13.89 10.46 -0.58
CA GLY A 160 -12.77 11.35 -0.92
C GLY A 160 -13.08 12.12 -2.20
N SER A 161 -12.71 13.39 -2.21
CA SER A 161 -12.93 14.27 -3.36
C SER A 161 -11.91 13.91 -4.45
N GLY A 162 -12.38 13.22 -5.49
CA GLY A 162 -11.68 13.26 -6.77
C GLY A 162 -11.61 14.71 -7.22
N LEU A 163 -10.39 15.22 -7.41
CA LEU A 163 -9.96 16.44 -8.13
C LEU A 163 -8.81 17.20 -7.45
N SER A 164 -8.41 16.86 -6.21
CA SER A 164 -7.34 17.63 -5.53
C SER A 164 -6.50 16.80 -4.55
N GLY A 165 -5.66 15.89 -5.05
CA GLY A 165 -4.56 15.27 -4.27
C GLY A 165 -4.95 14.60 -2.93
N GLY A 166 -6.24 14.41 -2.67
CA GLY A 166 -6.77 13.95 -1.41
C GLY A 166 -6.68 12.43 -1.35
N ARG A 167 -6.05 11.93 -0.28
CA ARG A 167 -5.99 10.49 0.04
C ARG A 167 -7.36 9.85 -0.18
N ARG A 168 -7.42 8.82 -1.04
CA ARG A 168 -8.66 8.05 -1.24
C ARG A 168 -9.00 7.32 0.05
N SER A 169 -10.17 7.54 0.63
CA SER A 169 -10.64 6.80 1.80
C SER A 169 -11.53 5.65 1.37
N LEU A 170 -11.16 4.40 1.67
CA LEU A 170 -11.97 3.23 1.34
C LEU A 170 -12.69 2.71 2.58
N SER A 171 -14.01 2.60 2.54
CA SER A 171 -14.81 2.03 3.64
C SER A 171 -15.67 0.86 3.16
N PRO A 172 -15.80 -0.22 3.95
CA PRO A 172 -16.74 -1.30 3.66
C PRO A 172 -18.18 -0.79 3.68
N LEU A 173 -18.95 -1.18 2.68
CA LEU A 173 -20.39 -0.93 2.63
C LEU A 173 -21.08 -2.09 3.32
N MET A 174 -21.54 -1.86 4.54
CA MET A 174 -22.17 -2.86 5.37
C MET A 174 -23.68 -2.68 5.39
N THR A 175 -24.43 -3.77 5.27
CA THR A 175 -25.88 -3.79 5.38
C THR A 175 -26.33 -4.32 6.74
N LYS A 176 -27.62 -4.14 7.08
CA LYS A 176 -28.18 -4.60 8.36
C LYS A 176 -28.14 -6.14 8.49
N ASP A 177 -28.18 -6.85 7.36
CA ASP A 177 -28.21 -8.31 7.31
C ASP A 177 -26.81 -8.94 7.41
N ASP A 178 -25.75 -8.11 7.37
CA ASP A 178 -24.37 -8.59 7.46
C ASP A 178 -23.95 -8.95 8.90
N TYR A 179 -24.74 -8.52 9.89
CA TYR A 179 -24.43 -8.66 11.29
C TYR A 179 -25.58 -9.26 12.08
N THR A 180 -25.23 -10.11 13.04
CA THR A 180 -26.16 -10.56 14.07
C THR A 180 -25.54 -10.39 15.45
N MET A 181 -26.40 -10.11 16.42
CA MET A 181 -26.03 -10.09 17.83
C MET A 181 -26.02 -11.53 18.33
N VAL A 182 -24.85 -12.02 18.74
CA VAL A 182 -24.66 -13.37 19.27
C VAL A 182 -24.22 -13.26 20.73
N ARG A 183 -24.70 -14.14 21.60
CA ARG A 183 -24.27 -14.17 23.00
C ARG A 183 -22.82 -14.66 23.10
N ASP A 184 -22.03 -14.05 23.98
CA ASP A 184 -20.63 -14.44 24.18
C ASP A 184 -20.49 -15.60 25.17
N GLU A 185 -20.64 -16.83 24.67
CA GLU A 185 -20.55 -18.06 25.46
C GLU A 185 -19.11 -18.43 25.89
N GLU A 186 -18.10 -17.79 25.28
CA GLU A 186 -16.69 -18.01 25.65
C GLU A 186 -16.39 -17.42 27.04
N THR A 187 -17.01 -16.28 27.36
CA THR A 187 -16.88 -15.62 28.67
C THR A 187 -17.68 -16.37 29.74
N PRO A 188 -17.07 -16.85 30.84
CA PRO A 188 -17.74 -17.65 31.86
C PRO A 188 -18.97 -16.98 32.50
N GLU A 189 -18.92 -15.65 32.68
CA GLU A 189 -20.03 -14.85 33.25
C GLU A 189 -21.28 -14.80 32.38
N CYS A 190 -21.12 -15.13 31.09
CA CYS A 190 -22.15 -14.99 30.08
C CYS A 190 -22.73 -16.32 29.64
N ARG A 191 -22.18 -17.44 30.12
CA ARG A 191 -22.72 -18.78 29.86
C ARG A 191 -24.12 -18.92 30.43
N THR A 192 -25.06 -19.38 29.63
CA THR A 192 -26.33 -19.85 30.16
C THR A 192 -26.07 -21.11 31.00
N LYS A 193 -26.43 -21.10 32.29
CA LYS A 193 -26.51 -22.33 33.07
C LYS A 193 -27.58 -23.20 32.41
N LYS A 194 -27.16 -24.32 31.83
CA LYS A 194 -28.07 -25.38 31.37
C LYS A 194 -28.75 -26.02 32.56
#